data_AF-A0AAW7AJK4-F1
#
_entry.id   AF-A0AAW7AJK4-F1
#
_cell.length_a   1.000
_cell.length_b   1.000
_cell.length_c   1.000
_cell.angle_alpha   90.00
_cell.angle_beta   90.00
_cell.angle_gamma   90.00
#
_symmetry.space_group_name_H-M   'P 1'
#
loop_
_entity.id
_entity.type
_entity.pdbx_description
1 polymer ?
#
loop_
_entity_poly.entity_id
_entity_poly.type
_entity_poly.pdbx_seq_one_letter_code
_entity_poly.pdbx_strand_id
1 'polypeptide(L)' 'MKWDFNDRFKPSYSTTQEDDFIEFLLVIKEIHLKNEISEEQKIKKVKDYANKIYPRL' A
#
# COMPACT_ATOMS: atom_id res chain seq x y z
N MET A 1 -6.50 -9.03 -18.14
CA MET A 1 -5.73 -7.79 -17.93
C MET A 1 -4.51 -8.16 -17.09
N LYS A 2 -3.28 -7.98 -17.59
CA LYS A 2 -2.07 -8.22 -16.79
C LYS A 2 -1.74 -6.89 -16.10
N TRP A 3 -1.87 -6.85 -14.78
CA TRP A 3 -1.48 -5.69 -13.99
C TRP A 3 0.06 -5.65 -13.91
N ASP A 4 0.69 -4.62 -14.46
CA ASP A 4 2.15 -4.42 -14.45
C ASP A 4 2.48 -3.23 -13.55
N PHE A 5 3.22 -3.47 -12.47
CA PHE A 5 3.64 -2.43 -11.52
C PHE A 5 4.39 -1.27 -12.19
N ASN A 6 5.07 -1.52 -13.31
CA ASN A 6 5.80 -0.50 -14.06
C ASN A 6 4.89 0.49 -14.77
N ASP A 7 3.61 0.16 -14.98
CA ASP A 7 2.65 1.09 -15.57
C ASP A 7 2.40 2.30 -14.66
N ARG A 8 2.52 2.13 -13.33
CA ARG A 8 2.34 3.19 -12.33
C ARG A 8 3.39 4.30 -12.40
N PHE A 9 4.57 4.00 -12.96
CA PHE A 9 5.65 4.99 -13.13
C PHE A 9 5.59 5.71 -14.47
N LYS A 10 4.60 5.41 -15.32
CA LYS A 10 4.41 6.12 -16.58
C LYS A 10 3.83 7.51 -16.31
N PRO A 11 4.33 8.57 -16.98
CA PRO A 11 3.85 9.94 -16.75
C PRO A 11 2.35 10.15 -17.00
N SER A 12 1.73 9.27 -17.80
CA SER A 12 0.32 9.32 -18.16
C SER A 12 -0.59 8.46 -17.27
N TYR A 13 -0.03 7.81 -16.25
CA TYR A 13 -0.80 6.94 -15.36
C TYR A 13 -1.58 7.79 -14.37
N SER A 14 -2.91 7.82 -14.52
CA SER A 14 -3.79 8.39 -13.50
C SER A 14 -4.02 7.34 -12.44
N THR A 15 -3.52 7.55 -11.23
CA THR A 15 -3.81 6.69 -10.08
C THR A 15 -5.31 6.60 -9.85
N THR A 16 -5.82 5.37 -9.84
CA THR A 16 -7.20 5.05 -9.48
C THR A 16 -7.28 4.59 -8.02
N GLN A 17 -8.49 4.58 -7.46
CA GLN A 17 -8.73 4.03 -6.12
C GLN A 17 -8.33 2.54 -6.01
N GLU A 18 -8.40 1.80 -7.12
CA GLU A 18 -7.95 0.40 -7.17
C GLU A 18 -6.43 0.30 -7.10
N ASP A 19 -5.69 1.22 -7.73
CA ASP A 19 -4.22 1.25 -7.66
C ASP A 19 -3.75 1.53 -6.24
N ASP A 20 -4.42 2.46 -5.55
CA ASP A 20 -4.13 2.81 -4.17
C ASP A 20 -4.45 1.64 -3.22
N PHE A 21 -5.51 0.88 -3.51
CA PHE A 21 -5.84 -0.34 -2.78
C PHE A 21 -4.80 -1.45 -3.00
N ILE A 22 -4.33 -1.64 -4.24
CA ILE A 22 -3.28 -2.63 -4.53
C ILE A 22 -1.96 -2.23 -3.88
N GLU A 23 -1.58 -0.95 -3.91
CA GLU A 23 -0.41 -0.45 -3.19
C GLU A 23 -0.53 -0.70 -1.68
N PHE A 24 -1.70 -0.43 -1.10
CA PHE A 24 -1.97 -0.71 0.31
C PHE A 24 -1.72 -2.18 0.67
N LEU A 25 -2.20 -3.12 -0.14
CA LEU A 25 -1.97 -4.55 0.06
C LEU A 25 -0.49 -4.94 -0.05
N LEU A 26 0.25 -4.35 -0.99
CA LEU A 26 1.69 -4.58 -1.15
C LEU A 26 2.48 -4.08 0.07
N VAL A 27 2.12 -2.91 0.59
CA VAL A 27 2.75 -2.36 1.81
C VAL A 27 2.45 -3.23 3.04
N ILE A 28 1.22 -3.73 3.20
CA ILE A 28 0.89 -4.70 4.26
C ILE A 28 1.77 -5.94 4.14
N LYS A 29 1.90 -6.50 2.94
CA LYS A 29 2.72 -7.69 2.70
C LYS A 29 4.19 -7.44 3.08
N GLU A 30 4.76 -6.31 2.67
CA GLU A 30 6.14 -5.96 3.02
C GLU A 30 6.33 -5.79 4.53
N ILE A 31 5.39 -5.11 5.21
CA ILE A 31 5.40 -4.93 6.67
C ILE A 31 5.31 -6.29 7.38
N HIS A 32 4.46 -7.19 6.90
CA HIS A 32 4.30 -8.52 7.48
C HIS A 32 5.57 -9.36 7.33
N LEU A 33 6.22 -9.31 6.16
CA LEU A 33 7.46 -10.03 5.88
C LEU A 33 8.68 -9.48 6.65
N LYS A 34 8.64 -8.22 7.11
CA LYS A 34 9.68 -7.65 7.98
C LYS A 34 9.52 -8.17 9.41
N ASN A 35 10.32 -9.17 9.75
CA ASN A 35 10.39 -9.73 11.11
C ASN A 35 11.18 -8.88 12.12
N GLU A 36 11.71 -7.74 11.69
CA GLU A 36 12.53 -6.83 12.50
C GLU A 36 11.71 -5.94 13.45
N ILE A 37 10.38 -5.95 13.31
CA ILE A 37 9.46 -5.11 14.08
C ILE A 37 8.39 -5.96 14.77
N SER A 38 7.94 -5.51 15.94
CA SER A 38 6.90 -6.19 16.69
C SER A 38 5.56 -6.13 15.96
N GLU A 39 4.65 -7.06 16.28
CA GLU A 39 3.29 -7.06 15.72
C GLU A 39 2.55 -5.74 16.00
N GLU A 40 2.75 -5.14 17.17
CA GLU A 40 2.18 -3.82 17.51
C GLU A 40 2.70 -2.71 16.58
N GLN A 41 3.99 -2.73 16.26
CA GLN A 41 4.61 -1.79 15.32
C GLN A 41 4.11 -2.03 13.89
N LYS A 42 3.90 -3.29 13.50
CA LYS A 42 3.29 -3.64 12.20
C LYS A 42 1.88 -3.06 12.10
N ILE A 43 1.04 -3.30 13.11
CA ILE A 43 -0.35 -2.78 13.16
C ILE A 43 -0.36 -1.25 13.07
N LYS A 44 0.53 -0.57 13.82
CA LYS A 44 0.63 0.90 13.76
C LYS A 44 0.95 1.39 12.35
N LYS A 45 1.97 0.81 11.69
CA LYS A 45 2.37 1.19 10.33
C LYS A 45 1.25 0.97 9.30
N VAL A 46 0.51 -0.14 9.43
CA VAL A 46 -0.64 -0.41 8.55
C VAL A 46 -1.74 0.63 8.75
N LYS A 47 -2.07 1.00 9.99
CA LYS A 47 -3.06 2.05 10.28
C LYS A 47 -2.64 3.42 9.76
N ASP A 48 -1.37 3.79 9.96
CA ASP A 48 -0.84 5.06 9.47
C ASP A 48 -0.93 5.15 7.93
N TYR A 49 -0.63 4.05 7.23
CA TYR A 49 -0.72 3.98 5.79
C TYR A 49 -2.19 3.97 5.29
N ALA A 50 -3.08 3.26 5.99
CA ALA A 50 -4.52 3.28 5.71
C ALA A 50 -5.10 4.70 5.81
N ASN A 51 -4.74 5.44 6.87
CA ASN A 51 -5.20 6.83 7.07
C ASN A 51 -4.65 7.80 6.02
N LYS A 52 -3.45 7.54 5.48
CA LYS A 52 -2.88 8.34 4.39
C LYS A 52 -3.66 8.16 3.08
N ILE A 53 -4.01 6.93 2.76
CA ILE A 53 -4.73 6.60 1.51
C ILE A 53 -6.23 6.87 1.64
N TYR A 54 -6.79 6.68 2.83
CA TYR A 54 -8.21 6.87 3.14
C TYR A 54 -8.40 7.85 4.32
N PRO A 55 -8.17 9.15 4.13
CA PRO A 55 -8.23 10.15 5.21
C PRO A 55 -9.64 10.41 5.78
N ARG A 56 -10.65 9.64 5.36
CA ARG A 56 -12.07 9.82 5.72
C ARG A 56 -12.79 8.54 6.18
N LEU A 57 -12.07 7.44 6.43
CA LEU A 57 -12.65 6.24 7.06
C LEU A 57 -12.65 6.37 8.59
#